data_AF-A0AAF0V9V9-F1
#
_entry.id   AF-A0AAF0V9V9-F1
#
_cell.length_a   1.000
_cell.length_b   1.000
_cell.length_c   1.000
_cell.angle_alpha   90.00
_cell.angle_beta   90.00
_cell.angle_gamma   90.00
#
_symmetry.space_group_name_H-M   'P 1'
#
loop_
_entity.id
_entity.type
_entity.pdbx_description
1 polymer ?
#
loop_
_entity_poly.entity_id
_entity_poly.type
_entity_poly.pdbx_seq_one_letter_code
_entity_poly.pdbx_strand_id
1 'polypeptide(L)' 'DSEDEIREAFKVFDRDNNGFISAAELRYVMTSIGEKLTDDEVDEMIREADQDGDGRIDYNEFVQLM' A
#
# COMPACT_ATOMS: atom_id res chain seq x y z
N ASP A 1 1.01 2.87 -15.56
CA ASP A 1 1.06 1.41 -15.77
C ASP A 1 -0.21 0.92 -16.44
N SER A 2 -0.22 -0.31 -16.97
CA SER A 2 -1.48 -0.93 -17.41
C SER A 2 -2.34 -1.19 -16.18
N GLU A 3 -3.67 -1.00 -16.25
CA GLU A 3 -4.58 -1.25 -15.11
C GLU A 3 -4.35 -2.63 -14.47
N ASP A 4 -3.98 -3.62 -15.29
CA ASP A 4 -3.60 -4.97 -14.84
C ASP A 4 -2.32 -4.99 -13.98
N GLU A 5 -1.29 -4.20 -14.31
CA GLU A 5 -0.05 -4.15 -13.52
C GLU A 5 -0.29 -3.53 -12.14
N ILE A 6 -1.09 -2.45 -12.07
CA ILE A 6 -1.47 -1.81 -10.81
C ILE A 6 -2.29 -2.78 -9.97
N ARG A 7 -3.20 -3.53 -10.59
CA ARG A 7 -4.03 -4.52 -9.91
C ARG A 7 -3.22 -5.69 -9.36
N GLU A 8 -2.26 -6.19 -10.12
CA GLU A 8 -1.36 -7.26 -9.64
C GLU A 8 -0.44 -6.75 -8.53
N ALA A 9 0.07 -5.52 -8.64
CA ALA A 9 0.82 -4.88 -7.56
C ALA A 9 -0.05 -4.75 -6.30
N PHE A 10 -1.27 -4.24 -6.42
CA PHE A 10 -2.21 -4.10 -5.30
C PHE A 10 -2.45 -5.44 -4.58
N LYS A 11 -2.64 -6.53 -5.32
CA LYS A 11 -2.79 -7.88 -4.72
C LYS A 11 -1.53 -8.40 -4.02
N VAL A 12 -0.34 -7.91 -4.39
CA VAL A 12 0.89 -8.26 -3.67
C VAL A 12 0.91 -7.59 -2.31
N PHE A 13 0.40 -6.35 -2.24
CA PHE A 13 0.25 -5.58 -1.00
C PHE A 13 -0.92 -6.08 -0.14
N ASP A 14 -2.14 -6.17 -0.68
CA ASP A 14 -3.35 -6.67 -0.01
C ASP A 14 -3.31 -8.19 0.16
N ARG A 15 -2.81 -8.65 1.31
CA ARG A 15 -2.57 -10.08 1.57
C ARG A 15 -3.81 -10.79 2.04
N ASP A 16 -4.63 -10.12 2.84
CA ASP A 16 -5.88 -10.69 3.31
C ASP A 16 -7.00 -10.60 2.28
N ASN A 17 -6.76 -9.91 1.15
CA ASN A 17 -7.70 -9.70 0.04
C ASN A 17 -8.97 -8.98 0.53
N ASN A 18 -8.81 -8.04 1.47
CA ASN A 18 -9.92 -7.25 2.00
C ASN A 18 -10.25 -6.04 1.11
N GLY A 19 -9.43 -5.73 0.10
CA GLY A 19 -9.59 -4.59 -0.81
C GLY A 19 -8.90 -3.30 -0.34
N PHE A 20 -8.09 -3.36 0.71
CA PHE A 20 -7.38 -2.24 1.33
C PHE A 20 -5.97 -2.68 1.73
N ILE A 21 -5.00 -1.78 1.63
CA ILE A 21 -3.63 -2.02 2.11
C ILE A 21 -3.49 -1.34 3.47
N SER A 22 -3.25 -2.15 4.50
CA SER A 22 -2.92 -1.65 5.83
C SER A 22 -1.43 -1.30 5.96
N ALA A 23 -1.06 -0.44 6.92
CA ALA A 23 0.34 -0.14 7.26
C ALA A 23 1.17 -1.41 7.53
N ALA A 24 0.56 -2.40 8.17
CA ALA A 24 1.20 -3.68 8.46
C ALA A 24 1.54 -4.47 7.18
N GLU A 25 0.64 -4.45 6.20
CA GLU A 25 0.82 -5.12 4.92
C GLU A 25 1.85 -4.41 4.04
N LEU A 26 1.77 -3.08 3.96
CA LEU A 26 2.75 -2.26 3.25
C LEU A 26 4.16 -2.53 3.79
N ARG A 27 4.32 -2.46 5.12
CA ARG A 27 5.59 -2.75 5.80
C ARG A 27 6.10 -4.16 5.53
N TYR A 28 5.21 -5.15 5.55
CA TYR A 28 5.57 -6.52 5.28
C TYR A 28 6.14 -6.66 3.87
N VAL A 29 5.45 -6.11 2.87
CA VAL A 29 5.85 -6.22 1.47
C VAL A 29 7.16 -5.49 1.21
N MET A 30 7.32 -4.27 1.73
CA MET A 30 8.57 -3.52 1.60
C MET A 30 9.75 -4.28 2.21
N THR A 31 9.55 -4.85 3.41
CA THR A 31 10.55 -5.71 4.06
C THR A 31 10.87 -6.95 3.21
N SER A 32 9.86 -7.52 2.53
CA SER A 32 10.03 -8.68 1.64
C SER A 32 10.75 -8.34 0.34
N ILE A 33 10.67 -7.10 -0.14
CA ILE A 33 11.40 -6.58 -1.31
C ILE A 33 12.87 -6.28 -0.95
N GLY A 34 13.19 -6.25 0.35
CA GLY A 34 14.54 -6.01 0.86
C GLY A 34 14.75 -4.57 1.36
N GLU A 35 13.74 -3.72 1.27
CA GLU A 35 13.73 -2.40 1.87
C GLU A 35 13.16 -2.47 3.28
N LYS A 36 14.01 -2.19 4.27
CA LYS A 36 13.56 -2.05 5.65
C LYS A 36 13.13 -0.60 5.86
N LEU A 37 11.85 -0.35 5.65
CA LEU A 37 11.24 0.89 6.10
C LEU A 37 11.06 0.86 7.62
N THR A 38 11.31 1.99 8.24
CA THR A 38 10.95 2.27 9.62
C THR A 38 9.44 2.46 9.75
N ASP A 39 8.92 2.33 10.98
CA ASP A 39 7.49 2.52 11.22
C ASP A 39 7.07 3.97 10.86
N ASP A 40 7.96 4.95 11.06
CA ASP A 40 7.73 6.36 10.67
C ASP A 40 7.62 6.55 9.14
N GLU A 41 8.47 5.89 8.36
CA GLU A 41 8.42 5.96 6.89
C GLU A 41 7.15 5.31 6.34
N VAL A 42 6.73 4.17 6.92
CA VAL A 42 5.47 3.52 6.53
C VAL A 42 4.27 4.41 6.85
N ASP A 43 4.27 5.04 8.03
CA ASP A 43 3.21 5.96 8.44
C ASP A 43 3.16 7.22 7.58
N GLU A 44 4.30 7.72 7.10
CA GLU A 44 4.39 8.84 6.16
C GLU A 44 3.83 8.45 4.79
N MET A 45 4.23 7.30 4.26
CA MET A 45 3.69 6.78 3.00
C MET A 45 2.18 6.56 3.05
N ILE A 46 1.66 6.00 4.15
CA ILE A 46 0.21 5.85 4.36
C ILE A 46 -0.44 7.22 4.37
N ARG A 47 0.08 8.19 5.13
CA ARG A 47 -0.52 9.54 5.20
C ARG A 47 -0.51 10.30 3.87
N GLU A 48 0.46 10.06 3.00
CA GLU A 48 0.49 10.67 1.67
C GLU A 48 -0.52 10.02 0.71
N ALA A 49 -0.78 8.73 0.91
CA ALA A 49 -1.68 7.89 0.13
C ALA A 49 -3.16 8.04 0.52
N ASP A 50 -3.41 8.04 1.83
CA ASP A 50 -4.70 8.03 2.51
C ASP A 50 -5.37 9.40 2.38
N GLN A 51 -6.27 9.54 1.40
CA GLN A 51 -6.96 10.79 1.12
C GLN A 51 -8.23 10.93 1.97
N ASP A 52 -8.83 9.82 2.36
CA ASP A 52 -10.07 9.81 3.12
C ASP A 52 -9.85 9.81 4.66
N GLY A 53 -8.62 9.49 5.10
CA GLY A 53 -8.17 9.50 6.47
C GLY A 53 -8.55 8.24 7.26
N ASP A 54 -8.81 7.11 6.60
CA ASP A 54 -9.21 5.85 7.26
C ASP A 54 -8.02 5.04 7.81
N GLY A 55 -6.79 5.48 7.53
CA GLY A 55 -5.54 4.85 7.96
C GLY A 55 -5.15 3.63 7.13
N ARG A 56 -5.72 3.47 5.94
CA ARG A 56 -5.47 2.41 4.96
C ARG A 56 -5.39 3.04 3.57
N ILE A 57 -5.07 2.22 2.58
CA ILE A 57 -5.01 2.66 1.18
C ILE A 57 -5.97 1.79 0.38
N ASP A 58 -7.01 2.40 -0.17
CA ASP A 58 -7.93 1.73 -1.09
C ASP A 58 -7.33 1.60 -2.50
N TYR A 59 -7.99 0.83 -3.37
CA TYR A 59 -7.51 0.64 -4.74
C TYR A 59 -7.40 1.94 -5.54
N ASN A 60 -8.34 2.88 -5.37
CA ASN A 60 -8.31 4.17 -6.07
C ASN A 60 -7.19 5.06 -5.56
N GLU A 61 -6.94 5.07 -4.25
CA GLU A 61 -5.84 5.80 -3.63
C GLU A 61 -4.48 5.24 -4.08
N PHE A 62 -4.36 3.92 -4.14
CA PHE A 62 -3.18 3.24 -4.67
C PHE A 62 -2.94 3.56 -6.15
N VAL A 63 -4.00 3.62 -6.96
CA VAL A 63 -3.92 4.03 -8.37
C VAL A 63 -3.51 5.51 -8.50
N GLN A 64 -3.89 6.38 -7.57
CA GLN A 64 -3.50 7.80 -7.61
C GLN A 64 -2.03 8.02 -7.20
N LEU A 65 -1.43 7.10 -6.45
CA LEU A 65 -0.02 7.12 -6.09
C LEU A 65 0.92 6.67 -7.23
N MET A 66 0.45 5.82 -8.14
CA MET A 66 1.22 5.20 -9.23
C MET A 66 1.04 5.93 -10.56
#